data_AF-A0AAD5NKQ7-F1
#
_entry.id   AF-A0AAD5NKQ7-F1
#
_cell.length_a   1.000
_cell.length_b   1.000
_cell.length_c   1.000
_cell.angle_alpha   90.00
_cell.angle_beta   90.00
_cell.angle_gamma   90.00
#
_symmetry.space_group_name_H-M   'P 1'
#
loop_
_entity.id
_entity.type
_entity.pdbx_description
1 polymer ?
#
loop_
_entity_poly.entity_id
_entity_poly.type
_entity_poly.pdbx_seq_one_letter_code
_entity_poly.pdbx_strand_id
1 'polypeptide(L)'
;MAKVKETTGIVGLEVVPNAREVLINLYNKTLNEIKAVPEDEGYRKAVESFTRHRLEVCQKEEDLEKIEESIGCGQVEELIEEAQDELKLIGKMIEWDPWGVPDDYECEVIENDAPVPKHVPLHRPGPLPVEFYKTLDAVTQKEVPPVTSGEPQLKE
;
A
#
# COMPACT_ATOMS: atom_id res chain seq x y z
N MET A 1 17.02 6.31 -22.67
CA MET A 1 15.78 7.06 -22.98
C MET A 1 14.66 6.28 -22.35
N ALA A 2 13.84 6.92 -21.51
CA ALA A 2 12.68 6.26 -20.90
C ALA A 2 11.72 5.81 -22.01
N LYS A 3 11.19 4.60 -21.89
CA LYS A 3 10.24 4.04 -22.86
C LYS A 3 8.91 4.79 -22.69
N VAL A 4 8.40 5.36 -23.78
CA VAL A 4 7.14 6.10 -23.77
C VAL A 4 5.99 5.09 -23.86
N LYS A 5 5.04 5.19 -22.92
CA LYS A 5 3.84 4.35 -22.89
C LYS A 5 2.83 4.87 -23.92
N GLU A 6 2.31 3.99 -24.78
CA GLU A 6 1.35 4.39 -25.83
C GLU A 6 -0.11 4.35 -25.35
N THR A 7 -0.45 3.37 -24.51
CA THR A 7 -1.78 3.19 -23.92
C THR A 7 -1.68 2.41 -22.61
N THR A 8 -2.63 2.65 -21.69
CA THR A 8 -2.79 1.90 -20.44
C THR A 8 -3.54 0.58 -20.63
N GLY A 9 -4.23 0.42 -21.76
CA GLY A 9 -5.13 -0.73 -22.00
C GLY A 9 -6.44 -0.68 -21.22
N ILE A 10 -6.69 0.37 -20.43
CA ILE A 10 -7.92 0.59 -19.65
C ILE A 10 -8.70 1.73 -20.29
N VAL A 11 -9.98 1.51 -20.59
CA VAL A 11 -10.83 2.53 -21.19
C VAL A 11 -11.08 3.65 -20.17
N GLY A 12 -10.84 4.90 -20.58
CA GLY A 12 -11.06 6.08 -19.74
C GLY A 12 -9.86 6.49 -18.87
N LEU A 13 -8.78 5.70 -18.86
CA LEU A 13 -7.54 6.02 -18.16
C LEU A 13 -6.45 6.41 -19.16
N GLU A 14 -6.25 7.71 -19.33
CA GLU A 14 -5.27 8.27 -20.28
C GLU A 14 -3.84 8.17 -19.74
N VAL A 15 -2.88 7.99 -20.64
CA VAL A 15 -1.44 7.95 -20.30
C VAL A 15 -0.97 9.32 -19.85
N VAL A 16 -0.23 9.38 -18.75
CA VAL A 16 0.32 10.63 -18.20
C VAL A 16 1.84 10.68 -18.44
N PRO A 17 2.35 11.51 -19.38
CA PRO A 17 3.77 11.53 -19.73
C PRO A 17 4.70 11.91 -18.58
N ASN A 18 4.24 12.78 -17.67
CA ASN A 18 4.96 13.27 -16.50
C ASN A 18 4.47 12.62 -15.18
N ALA A 19 4.04 11.35 -15.24
CA ALA A 19 3.42 10.63 -14.13
C ALA A 19 4.23 10.71 -12.81
N ARG A 20 5.56 10.54 -12.89
CA ARG A 20 6.45 10.60 -11.71
C ARG A 20 6.34 11.92 -10.94
N GLU A 21 6.42 13.05 -11.64
CA GLU A 21 6.34 14.38 -11.01
C GLU A 21 4.95 14.61 -10.41
N VAL A 22 3.91 14.19 -11.12
CA VAL A 22 2.53 14.26 -10.63
C VAL A 22 2.36 13.46 -9.35
N LEU A 23 2.84 12.22 -9.32
CA LEU A 23 2.80 11.35 -8.13
C LEU A 23 3.55 11.96 -6.94
N ILE A 24 4.76 12.46 -7.15
CA ILE A 24 5.53 13.12 -6.08
C ILE A 24 4.76 14.32 -5.51
N ASN A 25 4.16 15.14 -6.37
CA ASN A 25 3.38 16.29 -5.95
C ASN A 25 2.12 15.87 -5.17
N LEU A 26 1.41 14.85 -5.65
CA LEU A 26 0.22 14.31 -4.99
C LEU A 26 0.56 13.74 -3.62
N TYR A 27 1.59 12.89 -3.51
CA TYR A 27 1.99 12.30 -2.23
C TYR A 27 2.48 13.35 -1.22
N ASN A 28 3.23 14.36 -1.66
CA ASN A 28 3.60 15.46 -0.78
C ASN A 28 2.39 16.26 -0.29
N LYS A 29 1.38 16.43 -1.15
CA LYS A 29 0.11 17.05 -0.76
C LYS A 29 -0.63 16.17 0.25
N THR A 30 -0.73 14.87 0.00
CA THR A 30 -1.36 13.89 0.91
C THR A 30 -0.71 13.91 2.29
N LEU A 31 0.63 13.88 2.36
CA LEU A 31 1.38 13.96 3.61
C LEU A 31 1.23 15.30 4.35
N ASN A 32 0.84 16.37 3.67
CA ASN A 32 0.54 17.65 4.31
C ASN A 32 -0.90 17.71 4.83
N GLU A 33 -1.88 17.27 4.04
CA GLU A 33 -3.30 17.29 4.44
C GLU A 33 -3.59 16.31 5.58
N ILE A 34 -2.96 15.12 5.57
CA ILE A 34 -3.19 14.09 6.61
C ILE A 34 -2.79 14.54 8.01
N LYS A 35 -1.95 15.57 8.15
CA LYS A 35 -1.53 16.13 9.45
C LYS A 35 -2.71 16.69 10.27
N ALA A 36 -3.81 17.03 9.60
CA ALA A 36 -5.03 17.49 10.26
C ALA A 36 -5.76 16.37 11.03
N VAL A 37 -5.55 15.10 10.64
CA VAL A 37 -6.14 13.93 11.31
C VAL A 37 -5.34 13.60 12.58
N PRO A 38 -5.94 13.13 13.69
CA PRO A 38 -5.21 12.75 14.90
C PRO A 38 -4.16 11.64 14.68
N GLU A 39 -3.03 11.71 15.39
CA GLU A 39 -1.87 10.79 15.19
C GLU A 39 -2.12 9.34 15.61
N ASP A 40 -3.02 9.11 16.56
CA ASP A 40 -3.25 7.78 17.09
C ASP A 40 -4.19 6.94 16.22
N GLU A 41 -4.90 7.58 15.29
CA GLU A 41 -5.86 6.92 14.41
C GLU A 41 -5.19 5.98 13.43
N GLY A 42 -5.75 4.76 13.30
CA GLY A 42 -5.24 3.74 12.40
C GLY A 42 -5.21 4.20 10.94
N TYR A 43 -6.18 5.04 10.54
CA TYR A 43 -6.23 5.65 9.22
C TYR A 43 -4.99 6.50 8.92
N ARG A 44 -4.61 7.43 9.81
CA ARG A 44 -3.43 8.28 9.62
C ARG A 44 -2.15 7.45 9.53
N LYS A 45 -1.98 6.46 10.42
CA LYS A 45 -0.83 5.54 10.41
C LYS A 45 -0.71 4.78 9.09
N ALA A 46 -1.83 4.27 8.55
CA ALA A 46 -1.85 3.56 7.28
C ALA A 46 -1.49 4.49 6.11
N VAL A 47 -2.17 5.64 6.00
CA VAL A 47 -1.96 6.63 4.93
C VAL A 47 -0.53 7.12 4.90
N GLU A 48 0.04 7.48 6.06
CA GLU A 48 1.44 7.89 6.14
C GLU A 48 2.39 6.76 5.73
N SER A 49 2.14 5.53 6.16
CA SER A 49 3.01 4.39 5.86
C SER A 49 3.12 4.11 4.36
N PHE A 50 1.98 3.89 3.67
CA PHE A 50 2.04 3.56 2.25
C PHE A 50 2.42 4.78 1.40
N THR A 51 2.00 6.00 1.78
CA THR A 51 2.33 7.22 1.02
C THR A 51 3.81 7.51 1.08
N ARG A 52 4.46 7.37 2.24
CA ARG A 52 5.92 7.53 2.38
C ARG A 52 6.68 6.50 1.56
N HIS A 53 6.27 5.24 1.62
CA HIS A 53 6.89 4.18 0.84
C HIS A 53 6.79 4.44 -0.67
N ARG A 54 5.59 4.75 -1.18
CA ARG A 54 5.37 5.08 -2.59
C ARG A 54 6.16 6.32 -3.02
N LEU A 55 6.23 7.35 -2.16
CA LEU A 55 7.01 8.56 -2.42
C LEU A 55 8.51 8.26 -2.52
N GLU A 56 9.06 7.45 -1.60
CA GLU A 56 10.47 7.04 -1.61
C GLU A 56 10.82 6.32 -2.93
N VAL A 57 9.97 5.39 -3.36
CA VAL A 57 10.15 4.69 -4.63
C VAL A 57 10.13 5.66 -5.82
N CYS A 58 9.17 6.59 -5.86
CA CYS A 58 9.07 7.58 -6.93
C CYS A 58 10.27 8.55 -6.95
N GLN A 59 10.88 8.84 -5.81
CA GLN A 59 12.08 9.68 -5.73
C GLN A 59 13.32 8.93 -6.20
N LYS A 60 13.44 7.65 -5.82
CA LYS A 60 14.61 6.80 -6.11
C LYS A 60 14.69 6.39 -7.58
N GLU A 61 13.58 6.00 -8.17
CA GLU A 61 13.54 5.49 -9.54
C GLU A 61 13.09 6.57 -10.52
N GLU A 62 13.76 6.65 -11.69
CA GLU A 62 13.37 7.56 -12.78
C GLU A 62 12.51 6.87 -13.85
N ASP A 63 12.58 5.54 -13.91
CA ASP A 63 11.90 4.73 -14.92
C ASP A 63 10.52 4.28 -14.43
N LEU A 64 9.49 4.53 -15.25
CA LEU A 64 8.10 4.23 -14.89
C LEU A 64 7.88 2.73 -14.69
N GLU A 65 8.45 1.88 -15.55
CA GLU A 65 8.28 0.42 -15.44
C GLU A 65 8.86 -0.11 -14.11
N LYS A 66 9.97 0.47 -13.65
CA LYS A 66 10.58 0.10 -12.36
C LYS A 66 9.78 0.59 -11.16
N ILE A 67 9.14 1.75 -11.28
CA ILE A 67 8.22 2.25 -10.25
C ILE A 67 7.03 1.31 -10.12
N GLU A 68 6.42 0.89 -11.24
CA GLU A 68 5.31 -0.08 -11.26
C GLU A 68 5.72 -1.41 -10.62
N GLU A 69 6.89 -1.96 -10.98
CA GLU A 69 7.40 -3.21 -10.42
C GLU A 69 7.73 -3.11 -8.92
N SER A 70 8.34 -2.00 -8.50
CA SER A 70 8.76 -1.79 -7.11
C SER A 70 7.59 -1.56 -6.16
N ILE A 71 6.56 -0.83 -6.60
CA ILE A 71 5.34 -0.59 -5.81
C ILE A 71 4.42 -1.82 -5.87
N GLY A 72 4.36 -2.51 -7.01
CA GLY A 72 3.58 -3.75 -7.18
C GLY A 72 2.06 -3.54 -7.05
N CYS A 73 1.56 -2.35 -7.42
CA CYS A 73 0.16 -1.95 -7.24
C CYS A 73 -0.43 -1.38 -8.54
N GLY A 74 -0.32 -2.14 -9.63
CA GLY A 74 -0.85 -1.73 -10.94
C GLY A 74 0.03 -0.72 -11.68
N GLN A 75 -0.59 0.03 -12.59
CA GLN A 75 0.06 1.02 -13.44
C GLN A 75 0.22 2.38 -12.73
N VAL A 76 1.18 3.21 -13.17
CA VAL A 76 1.37 4.55 -12.59
C VAL A 76 0.14 5.46 -12.72
N GLU A 77 -0.65 5.29 -13.78
CA GLU A 77 -1.90 6.03 -13.95
C GLU A 77 -2.96 5.65 -12.91
N GLU A 78 -3.06 4.36 -12.56
CA GLU A 78 -3.96 3.88 -11.49
C GLU A 78 -3.51 4.45 -10.14
N LEU A 79 -2.20 4.49 -9.88
CA LEU A 79 -1.64 5.10 -8.67
C LEU A 79 -1.94 6.60 -8.57
N ILE A 80 -2.01 7.32 -9.70
CA ILE A 80 -2.41 8.74 -9.71
C ILE A 80 -3.88 8.88 -9.30
N GLU A 81 -4.76 8.03 -9.85
CA GLU A 81 -6.18 8.03 -9.49
C GLU A 81 -6.37 7.70 -8.00
N GLU A 82 -5.70 6.66 -7.50
CA GLU A 82 -5.70 6.30 -6.08
C GLU A 82 -5.23 7.47 -5.20
N ALA A 83 -4.13 8.14 -5.56
CA ALA A 83 -3.61 9.27 -4.78
C ALA A 83 -4.56 10.48 -4.80
N GLN A 84 -5.27 10.72 -5.91
CA GLN A 84 -6.28 11.78 -5.99
C GLN A 84 -7.52 11.44 -5.17
N ASP A 85 -7.96 10.19 -5.19
CA ASP A 85 -9.10 9.74 -4.41
C ASP A 85 -8.80 9.74 -2.92
N GLU A 86 -7.58 9.36 -2.52
CA GLU A 86 -7.12 9.49 -1.14
C GLU A 86 -7.13 10.94 -0.67
N LEU A 87 -6.67 11.89 -1.51
CA LEU A 87 -6.76 13.32 -1.18
C LEU A 87 -8.20 13.81 -1.00
N LYS A 88 -9.13 13.35 -1.85
CA LYS A 88 -10.57 13.67 -1.69
C LYS A 88 -11.12 13.05 -0.41
N LEU A 89 -10.72 11.82 -0.10
CA LEU A 89 -11.12 11.10 1.10
C LEU A 89 -10.64 11.84 2.35
N ILE A 90 -9.37 12.24 2.41
CA ILE A 90 -8.82 13.03 3.53
C ILE A 90 -9.66 14.29 3.77
N GLY A 91 -10.02 15.02 2.71
CA GLY A 91 -10.90 16.18 2.83
C GLY A 91 -12.23 15.86 3.51
N LYS A 92 -12.86 14.74 3.15
CA LYS A 92 -14.11 14.26 3.78
C LYS A 92 -13.89 13.78 5.21
N MET A 93 -12.79 13.09 5.49
CA MET A 93 -12.48 12.58 6.83
C MET A 93 -12.20 13.73 7.81
N ILE A 94 -11.63 14.84 7.34
CA ILE A 94 -11.47 16.07 8.14
C ILE A 94 -12.83 16.73 8.40
N GLU A 95 -13.71 16.76 7.41
CA GLU A 95 -15.06 17.35 7.56
C GLU A 95 -15.95 16.54 8.50
N TRP A 96 -15.93 15.21 8.36
CA TRP A 96 -16.81 14.30 9.11
C TRP A 96 -16.27 13.93 10.48
N ASP A 97 -14.96 14.07 10.69
CA ASP A 97 -14.28 13.85 11.96
C ASP A 97 -14.71 12.57 12.70
N PRO A 98 -14.66 11.38 12.05
CA PRO A 98 -15.21 10.14 12.62
C PRO A 98 -14.27 9.50 13.66
N TRP A 99 -13.40 10.28 14.29
CA TRP A 99 -12.33 9.80 15.17
C TRP A 99 -12.82 9.58 16.60
N GLY A 100 -12.09 8.74 17.32
CA GLY A 100 -12.44 8.35 18.68
C GLY A 100 -13.51 7.26 18.75
N VAL A 101 -13.54 6.59 19.89
CA VAL A 101 -14.47 5.51 20.19
C VAL A 101 -15.23 5.89 21.46
N PRO A 102 -16.57 6.00 21.43
CA PRO A 102 -17.38 6.25 22.61
C PRO A 102 -17.21 5.16 23.68
N ASP A 103 -17.36 5.53 24.96
CA ASP A 103 -17.24 4.59 26.08
C ASP A 103 -18.30 3.47 26.06
N ASP A 104 -19.45 3.73 25.45
CA ASP A 104 -20.58 2.82 25.29
C ASP A 104 -20.58 2.08 23.94
N TYR A 105 -19.49 2.16 23.18
CA TYR A 105 -19.37 1.50 21.89
C TYR A 105 -19.25 -0.02 22.05
N GLU A 106 -20.24 -0.75 21.54
CA GLU A 106 -20.24 -2.21 21.47
C GLU A 106 -20.00 -2.67 20.03
N CYS A 107 -18.94 -3.44 19.80
CA CYS A 107 -18.60 -4.02 18.51
C CYS A 107 -18.71 -5.54 18.58
N GLU A 108 -19.81 -6.10 18.07
CA GLU A 108 -20.00 -7.55 18.01
C GLU A 108 -19.21 -8.14 16.84
N VAL A 109 -18.13 -8.86 17.14
CA VAL A 109 -17.37 -9.63 16.15
C VAL A 109 -18.03 -11.00 15.99
N ILE A 110 -18.71 -11.22 14.86
CA ILE A 110 -19.39 -12.48 14.55
C ILE A 110 -18.52 -13.29 13.58
N GLU A 111 -17.96 -14.39 14.06
CA GLU A 111 -17.14 -15.31 13.26
C GLU A 111 -17.93 -16.59 12.95
N ASN A 112 -17.89 -17.04 11.69
CA ASN A 112 -18.50 -18.29 11.26
C ASN A 112 -17.48 -19.12 10.47
N ASP A 113 -16.87 -20.09 11.14
CA ASP A 113 -15.82 -20.94 10.59
C ASP A 113 -16.34 -22.10 9.71
N ALA A 114 -17.61 -22.06 9.30
CA ALA A 114 -18.16 -23.06 8.39
C ALA A 114 -17.35 -23.07 7.07
N PRO A 115 -16.82 -24.22 6.64
CA PRO A 115 -15.96 -24.29 5.47
C PRO A 115 -16.75 -23.98 4.20
N VAL A 116 -16.23 -23.05 3.39
CA VAL A 116 -16.81 -22.71 2.08
C VAL A 116 -16.51 -23.82 1.06
N PRO A 117 -17.52 -24.41 0.39
CA PRO A 117 -17.29 -25.44 -0.60
C PRO A 117 -16.44 -24.95 -1.79
N LYS A 118 -15.56 -25.81 -2.33
CA LYS A 118 -14.59 -25.44 -3.40
C LYS A 118 -15.18 -24.87 -4.68
N HIS A 119 -16.42 -25.23 -5.01
CA HIS A 119 -17.11 -24.79 -6.23
C HIS A 119 -17.79 -23.43 -6.06
N VAL A 120 -17.91 -22.95 -4.82
CA VAL A 120 -18.45 -21.63 -4.54
C VAL A 120 -17.37 -20.60 -4.89
N PRO A 121 -17.72 -19.53 -5.64
CA PRO A 121 -16.78 -18.45 -5.93
C PRO A 121 -16.20 -17.87 -4.65
N LEU A 122 -14.88 -17.92 -4.54
CA LEU A 122 -14.12 -17.32 -3.45
C LEU A 122 -13.00 -16.49 -4.06
N HIS A 123 -12.82 -15.25 -3.60
CA HIS A 123 -11.70 -14.43 -4.02
C HIS A 123 -10.39 -15.11 -3.62
N ARG A 124 -9.60 -15.50 -4.61
CA ARG A 124 -8.26 -16.04 -4.41
C ARG A 124 -7.26 -14.90 -4.59
N PRO A 125 -6.18 -14.89 -3.81
CA PRO A 125 -5.12 -13.91 -4.02
C PRO A 125 -4.58 -14.05 -5.44
N GLY A 126 -4.27 -12.91 -6.05
CA GLY A 126 -3.53 -12.89 -7.31
C GLY A 126 -2.10 -13.41 -7.14
N PRO A 127 -1.34 -13.54 -8.24
CA PRO A 127 0.08 -13.88 -8.16
C PRO A 127 0.82 -12.81 -7.34
N LEU A 128 1.68 -13.26 -6.43
CA LEU A 128 2.52 -12.36 -5.64
C LEU A 128 3.63 -11.73 -6.50
N PRO A 129 4.19 -10.57 -6.09
CA PRO A 129 5.31 -9.95 -6.78
C PRO A 129 6.49 -10.92 -6.96
N VAL A 130 7.16 -10.86 -8.12
CA VAL A 130 8.23 -11.82 -8.47
C VAL A 130 9.39 -11.80 -7.48
N GLU A 131 9.67 -10.64 -6.89
CA GLU A 131 10.68 -10.48 -5.82
C GLU A 131 10.42 -11.36 -4.59
N PHE A 132 9.15 -11.64 -4.28
CA PHE A 132 8.81 -12.57 -3.20
C PHE A 132 9.30 -13.99 -3.51
N TYR A 133 9.09 -14.49 -4.73
CA TYR A 133 9.58 -15.82 -5.12
C TYR A 133 11.11 -15.87 -5.15
N LYS A 134 11.78 -14.83 -5.66
CA LYS A 134 13.24 -14.75 -5.67
C LYS A 134 13.83 -14.78 -4.26
N THR A 135 13.24 -14.04 -3.33
CA THR A 135 13.67 -14.02 -1.93
C THR A 135 13.38 -15.34 -1.23
N LEU A 136 12.21 -15.95 -1.46
CA LEU A 136 11.86 -17.27 -0.95
C LEU A 136 12.85 -18.34 -1.45
N ASP A 137 13.16 -18.36 -2.74
CA ASP A 137 14.12 -19.28 -3.33
C ASP A 137 15.52 -19.05 -2.76
N ALA A 138 15.94 -17.79 -2.59
CA ALA A 138 17.23 -17.45 -1.99
C ALA A 138 17.34 -17.87 -0.52
N VAL A 139 16.25 -17.78 0.26
CA VAL A 139 16.18 -18.27 1.65
C VAL A 139 16.18 -19.79 1.68
N THR A 140 15.48 -20.44 0.74
CA THR A 140 15.37 -21.90 0.67
C THR A 140 16.67 -22.55 0.16
N GLN A 141 17.42 -21.86 -0.70
CA GLN A 141 18.71 -22.32 -1.24
C GLN A 141 19.91 -22.01 -0.33
N LYS A 142 19.82 -21.03 0.58
CA LYS A 142 20.83 -20.81 1.62
C LYS A 142 20.58 -21.79 2.76
N GLU A 143 21.39 -22.84 2.84
CA GLU A 143 21.51 -23.67 4.05
C GLU A 143 21.65 -22.78 5.29
N VAL A 144 20.83 -23.06 6.29
CA VAL A 144 20.70 -22.35 7.56
C VAL A 144 22.08 -22.18 8.23
N PRO A 145 22.65 -20.97 8.37
CA PRO A 145 23.68 -20.74 9.36
C PRO A 145 23.02 -20.81 10.75
N PRO A 146 23.70 -21.38 11.77
CA PRO A 146 23.07 -21.68 13.05
C PRO A 146 22.47 -20.42 13.67
N VAL A 147 21.19 -20.49 13.99
CA VAL A 147 20.50 -19.53 14.86
C VAL A 147 21.27 -19.47 16.17
N THR A 148 21.96 -18.37 16.43
CA THR A 148 22.42 -18.06 17.79
C THR A 148 21.18 -17.67 18.58
N SER A 149 20.65 -18.61 19.37
CA SER A 149 19.65 -18.30 20.40
C SER A 149 20.21 -17.23 21.33
N GLY A 150 19.73 -16.00 21.20
CA GLY A 150 19.80 -15.00 22.25
C GLY A 150 18.50 -15.05 23.03
N GLU A 151 18.49 -15.74 24.17
CA GLU A 151 17.43 -15.60 25.18
C GLU A 151 17.32 -14.13 25.63
N PRO A 152 16.13 -13.54 25.72
CA PRO A 152 15.92 -12.38 26.56
C PRO A 152 15.80 -12.87 28.01
N GLN A 153 16.86 -12.73 28.79
CA GLN A 153 16.77 -12.86 30.25
C GLN A 153 15.83 -11.77 30.79
N LEU A 154 14.66 -12.19 31.29
CA LEU A 154 13.85 -11.43 32.23
C LEU A 154 14.71 -11.11 33.46
N LYS A 155 14.85 -9.81 33.78
CA LYS A 155 15.33 -9.36 35.09
C LYS A 155 14.14 -8.87 35.91
N GLU A 156 13.88 -9.57 37.01
CA GLU A 156 13.34 -8.99 38.24
C GLU A 156 14.29 -7.93 38.81
#